data_AF-A0A3D5GPZ6-F1
#
_entry.id   AF-A0A3D5GPZ6-F1
#
_cell.length_a   1.000
_cell.length_b   1.000
_cell.length_c   1.000
_cell.angle_alpha   90.00
_cell.angle_beta   90.00
_cell.angle_gamma   90.00
#
_symmetry.space_group_name_H-M   'P 1'
#
loop_
_entity.id
_entity.type
_entity.pdbx_description
1 polymer ?
#
loop_
_entity_poly.entity_id
_entity_poly.type
_entity_poly.pdbx_seq_one_letter_code
_entity_poly.pdbx_strand_id
1 'polypeptide(L)'
;MIENAANSNHRTTLPDAVGLAEAIRLGEMSPVEAVQDAIDRIEALDGQLNAVIHRQFEQALEVAASPDLPNGPFKGVPMLIKDLWAEEAGQPHHAGMRGLRDAGLV
;
A
#
# COMPACT_ATOMS: atom_id res chain seq x y z
N MET A 1 -13.65 -22.50 -31.64
CA MET A 1 -14.16 -21.34 -30.89
C MET A 1 -13.44 -21.36 -29.56
N ILE A 2 -12.58 -20.37 -29.32
CA ILE A 2 -11.75 -20.25 -28.13
C ILE A 2 -12.55 -19.38 -27.16
N GLU A 3 -12.94 -19.94 -26.01
CA GLU A 3 -13.53 -19.16 -24.92
C GLU A 3 -12.41 -18.48 -24.15
N ASN A 4 -12.45 -17.15 -24.15
CA ASN A 4 -11.51 -16.27 -23.48
C ASN A 4 -11.92 -16.14 -22.01
N ALA A 5 -11.33 -16.96 -21.14
CA ALA A 5 -11.45 -16.84 -19.70
C ALA A 5 -10.62 -15.64 -19.21
N ALA A 6 -11.16 -14.44 -19.37
CA ALA A 6 -10.66 -13.25 -18.69
C ALA A 6 -11.30 -13.13 -17.30
N ASN A 7 -10.49 -12.72 -16.33
CA ASN A 7 -10.83 -12.35 -14.94
C ASN A 7 -10.89 -13.44 -13.85
N SER A 8 -9.79 -14.16 -13.67
CA SER A 8 -9.34 -14.50 -12.31
C SER A 8 -7.81 -14.57 -12.20
N ASN A 9 -7.14 -13.45 -12.47
CA ASN A 9 -5.71 -13.31 -12.20
C ASN A 9 -5.44 -13.13 -10.70
N HIS A 10 -5.84 -14.10 -9.87
CA HIS A 10 -5.19 -14.23 -8.56
C HIS A 10 -3.82 -14.85 -8.84
N ARG A 11 -2.80 -14.03 -9.13
CA ARG A 11 -1.39 -14.47 -9.15
C ARG A 11 -1.14 -15.27 -7.87
N THR A 12 -0.87 -16.56 -8.00
CA THR A 12 -0.77 -17.51 -6.87
C THR A 12 0.49 -17.35 -6.03
N THR A 13 1.35 -16.38 -6.36
CA THR A 13 2.41 -15.87 -5.50
C THR A 13 2.56 -14.38 -5.77
N LEU A 14 2.28 -13.55 -4.76
CA LEU A 14 2.66 -12.15 -4.84
C LEU A 14 4.18 -12.04 -4.85
N PRO A 15 4.77 -11.19 -5.71
CA PRO A 15 6.18 -10.88 -5.60
C PRO A 15 6.43 -10.21 -4.24
N ASP A 16 7.59 -10.45 -3.66
CA ASP A 16 8.08 -9.65 -2.54
C ASP A 16 8.38 -8.21 -2.99
N ALA A 17 8.83 -7.36 -2.07
CA ALA A 17 9.15 -5.96 -2.38
C ALA A 17 10.22 -5.82 -3.49
N VAL A 18 11.16 -6.77 -3.60
CA VAL A 18 12.22 -6.73 -4.61
C VAL A 18 11.66 -7.08 -5.97
N GLY A 19 10.87 -8.16 -6.06
CA GLY A 19 10.19 -8.55 -7.30
C GLY A 19 9.18 -7.50 -7.76
N LEU A 20 8.48 -6.84 -6.83
CA LEU A 20 7.55 -5.76 -7.17
C LEU A 20 8.29 -4.52 -7.69
N ALA A 21 9.40 -4.14 -7.06
CA ALA A 21 10.25 -3.06 -7.56
C ALA A 21 10.80 -3.35 -8.97
N GLU A 22 11.18 -4.59 -9.24
CA GLU A 22 11.64 -5.01 -10.57
C GLU A 22 10.53 -4.92 -11.62
N ALA A 23 9.34 -5.46 -11.33
CA ALA A 23 8.18 -5.37 -12.23
C ALA A 23 7.80 -3.92 -12.55
N ILE A 24 7.85 -3.03 -11.54
CA ILE A 24 7.60 -1.60 -11.72
C ILE A 24 8.67 -0.96 -12.62
N ARG A 25 9.94 -1.26 -12.37
CA ARG A 25 11.06 -0.74 -13.15
C ARG A 25 11.02 -1.20 -14.61
N LEU A 26 10.55 -2.43 -14.86
CA LEU A 26 10.39 -2.99 -16.21
C LEU A 26 9.10 -2.51 -16.90
N GLY A 27 8.20 -1.84 -16.19
CA GLY A 27 6.92 -1.36 -16.70
C GLY A 27 5.86 -2.47 -16.85
N GLU A 28 6.07 -3.63 -16.21
CA GLU A 28 5.13 -4.76 -16.19
C GLU A 28 3.95 -4.50 -15.24
N MET A 29 4.13 -3.55 -14.31
CA MET A 29 3.13 -3.07 -13.36
C MET A 29 3.41 -1.60 -13.05
N SER A 30 2.38 -0.77 -12.93
CA SER A 30 2.53 0.61 -12.49
C SER A 30 2.53 0.73 -10.96
N PRO A 31 3.10 1.80 -10.39
CA PRO A 31 2.97 2.08 -8.95
C PRO A 31 1.51 2.15 -8.48
N VAL A 32 0.62 2.71 -9.31
CA VAL A 32 -0.82 2.83 -8.99
C VAL A 32 -1.48 1.46 -8.92
N GLU A 33 -1.20 0.57 -9.88
CA GLU A 33 -1.69 -0.82 -9.84
C GLU A 33 -1.16 -1.56 -8.61
N ALA A 34 0.11 -1.36 -8.25
CA ALA A 34 0.69 -1.97 -7.06
C ALA A 34 0.02 -1.49 -5.76
N VAL A 35 -0.28 -0.18 -5.64
CA VAL A 35 -1.02 0.37 -4.50
C VAL A 35 -2.45 -0.14 -4.47
N GLN A 36 -3.14 -0.18 -5.60
CA GLN A 36 -4.52 -0.67 -5.68
C GLN A 36 -4.60 -2.16 -5.26
N ASP A 37 -3.70 -3.00 -5.76
CA ASP A 37 -3.61 -4.42 -5.37
C ASP A 37 -3.40 -4.58 -3.85
N ALA A 38 -2.63 -3.68 -3.21
CA ALA A 38 -2.43 -3.69 -1.77
C ALA A 38 -3.68 -3.24 -1.01
N ILE A 39 -4.37 -2.20 -1.47
CA ILE A 39 -5.63 -1.70 -0.89
C ILE A 39 -6.69 -2.80 -0.93
N ASP A 40 -6.92 -3.42 -2.08
CA ASP A 40 -7.94 -4.46 -2.26
C ASP A 40 -7.73 -5.63 -1.28
N ARG A 41 -6.47 -6.00 -1.03
CA ARG A 41 -6.12 -7.05 -0.06
C ARG A 41 -6.34 -6.62 1.38
N ILE A 42 -6.02 -5.37 1.72
CA ILE A 42 -6.30 -4.82 3.05
C ILE A 42 -7.81 -4.83 3.27
N GLU A 43 -8.61 -4.34 2.33
CA GLU A 43 -10.06 -4.34 2.46
C GLU A 43 -10.67 -5.74 2.62
N ALA A 44 -10.14 -6.72 1.89
CA ALA A 44 -10.61 -8.11 1.97
C ALA A 44 -10.27 -8.80 3.31
N LEU A 45 -9.17 -8.45 3.96
CA LEU A 45 -8.61 -9.21 5.10
C LEU A 45 -8.66 -8.47 6.44
N ASP A 46 -8.52 -7.14 6.43
CA ASP A 46 -8.26 -6.35 7.62
C ASP A 46 -9.45 -6.26 8.57
N GLY A 47 -10.67 -6.55 8.09
CA GLY A 47 -11.84 -6.70 8.96
C GLY A 47 -11.68 -7.79 10.02
N GLN A 48 -10.88 -8.83 9.74
CA GLN A 48 -10.56 -9.90 10.71
C GLN A 48 -9.20 -9.68 11.37
N LEU A 49 -8.22 -9.15 10.65
CA LEU A 49 -6.85 -8.99 11.15
C LEU A 49 -6.68 -7.77 12.05
N ASN A 50 -7.42 -6.69 11.80
CA ASN A 50 -7.33 -5.42 12.51
C ASN A 50 -5.87 -4.90 12.59
N ALA A 51 -5.19 -4.86 11.44
CA ALA A 51 -3.79 -4.52 11.31
C ALA A 51 -3.58 -3.06 10.86
N VAL A 52 -4.47 -2.49 10.03
CA VAL A 52 -4.33 -1.14 9.47
C VAL A 52 -5.30 -0.16 10.14
N ILE A 53 -4.78 0.58 11.13
CA ILE A 53 -5.59 1.47 11.98
C ILE A 53 -5.74 2.90 11.42
N HIS A 54 -4.88 3.29 10.47
CA HIS A 54 -4.93 4.55 9.74
C HIS A 54 -4.85 4.22 8.25
N ARG A 55 -5.93 4.51 7.52
CA ARG A 55 -6.01 4.24 6.08
C ARG A 55 -5.70 5.52 5.33
N GLN A 56 -4.62 5.51 4.55
CA GLN A 56 -4.16 6.62 3.72
C GLN A 56 -4.33 6.28 2.24
N PHE A 57 -5.40 5.58 1.87
CA PHE A 57 -5.53 4.94 0.56
C PHE A 57 -5.56 5.96 -0.59
N GLU A 58 -6.35 7.02 -0.44
CA GLU A 58 -6.46 8.09 -1.43
C GLU A 58 -5.11 8.78 -1.62
N GLN A 59 -4.44 9.15 -0.52
CA GLN A 59 -3.12 9.78 -0.58
C GLN A 59 -2.05 8.86 -1.17
N ALA A 60 -2.08 7.56 -0.86
CA ALA A 60 -1.14 6.58 -1.42
C ALA A 60 -1.32 6.46 -2.95
N LEU A 61 -2.55 6.47 -3.44
CA LEU A 61 -2.85 6.48 -4.88
C LEU A 61 -2.38 7.78 -5.54
N GLU A 62 -2.61 8.93 -4.91
CA GLU A 62 -2.14 10.24 -5.40
C GLU A 62 -0.62 10.29 -5.51
N VAL A 63 0.10 9.84 -4.47
CA VAL A 63 1.57 9.76 -4.46
C VAL A 63 2.08 8.81 -5.54
N ALA A 64 1.46 7.64 -5.69
CA ALA A 64 1.84 6.66 -6.70
C ALA A 64 1.64 7.15 -8.15
N ALA A 65 0.62 7.99 -8.37
CA ALA A 65 0.35 8.62 -9.66
C ALA A 65 1.23 9.85 -9.94
N SER A 66 1.92 10.38 -8.92
CA SER A 66 2.69 11.62 -9.05
C SER A 66 3.90 11.45 -9.97
N PRO A 67 4.13 12.40 -10.91
CA PRO A 67 5.36 12.42 -11.71
C PRO A 67 6.61 12.67 -10.85
N ASP A 68 6.44 13.25 -9.66
CA ASP A 68 7.51 13.59 -8.73
C ASP A 68 7.87 12.44 -7.77
N LEU A 69 7.34 11.23 -8.01
CA LEU A 69 7.65 10.06 -7.19
C LEU A 69 9.17 9.83 -7.13
N PRO A 70 9.78 9.86 -5.92
CA PRO A 70 11.23 9.82 -5.79
C PRO A 70 11.87 8.58 -6.43
N ASN A 71 13.05 8.78 -7.03
CA ASN A 71 13.84 7.65 -7.52
C ASN A 71 14.50 6.92 -6.36
N GLY A 72 14.53 5.59 -6.43
CA GLY A 72 15.13 4.74 -5.40
C GLY A 72 14.93 3.25 -5.71
N PRO A 73 15.58 2.36 -4.94
CA PRO A 73 15.53 0.91 -5.17
C PRO A 73 14.12 0.31 -5.05
N PHE A 74 13.22 0.97 -4.31
CA PHE A 74 11.83 0.55 -4.12
C PHE A 74 10.83 1.59 -4.65
N LYS A 75 11.20 2.35 -5.69
CA LYS A 75 10.31 3.33 -6.33
C LYS A 75 8.97 2.66 -6.70
N GLY A 76 7.87 3.18 -6.15
CA GLY A 76 6.51 2.71 -6.43
C GLY A 76 6.04 1.47 -5.66
N VAL A 77 6.87 0.93 -4.76
CA VAL A 77 6.45 -0.19 -3.90
C VAL A 77 5.63 0.35 -2.72
N PRO A 78 4.39 -0.13 -2.49
CA PRO A 78 3.58 0.25 -1.34
C PRO A 78 4.19 -0.27 -0.02
N MET A 79 4.10 0.54 1.04
CA MET A 79 4.65 0.24 2.35
C MET A 79 3.63 0.59 3.44
N LEU A 80 3.64 -0.17 4.54
CA LEU A 80 2.93 0.19 5.77
C LEU A 80 3.92 0.76 6.78
N ILE A 81 3.53 1.83 7.46
CA ILE A 81 4.30 2.43 8.56
C ILE A 81 3.68 1.96 9.88
N LYS A 82 4.53 1.50 10.80
CA LYS A 82 4.07 1.11 12.12
C LYS A 82 3.72 2.38 12.91
N ASP A 83 2.51 2.43 13.46
CA ASP A 83 2.08 3.42 14.46
C ASP A 83 2.77 3.19 15.82
N LEU A 84 4.10 3.23 15.82
CA LEU A 84 4.97 3.13 16.98
C LEU A 84 6.38 3.54 16.53
N TRP A 85 6.86 4.67 17.04
CA TRP A 85 8.18 5.29 16.75
C TRP A 85 8.44 5.78 15.32
N ALA A 86 7.86 5.16 14.29
CA ALA A 86 7.92 5.69 12.94
C ALA A 86 6.83 6.74 12.76
N GLU A 87 7.24 7.98 12.50
CA GLU A 87 6.34 9.12 12.30
C GLU A 87 6.34 9.51 10.82
N GLU A 88 5.17 9.83 10.31
CA GLU A 88 4.97 10.40 8.98
C GLU A 88 4.42 11.82 9.15
N ALA A 89 5.05 12.79 8.50
CA ALA A 89 4.70 14.19 8.68
C ALA A 89 3.23 14.44 8.30
N GLY A 90 2.44 14.95 9.25
CA GLY A 90 1.03 15.26 9.03
C GLY A 90 0.08 14.08 9.18
N GLN A 91 0.57 12.90 9.62
CA GLN A 91 -0.26 11.72 9.86
C GLN A 91 -0.41 11.40 11.35
N PRO A 92 -1.54 10.84 11.79
CA PRO A 92 -1.75 10.51 13.19
C PRO A 92 -0.69 9.53 13.73
N HIS A 93 -0.26 9.77 14.97
CA HIS A 93 0.65 8.91 15.70
C HIS A 93 0.13 8.67 17.12
N HIS A 94 -0.28 7.44 17.40
CA HIS A 94 -0.97 7.11 18.65
C HIS A 94 -0.26 6.05 19.48
N ALA A 95 0.73 5.35 18.92
CA ALA A 95 1.48 4.30 19.62
C ALA A 95 0.58 3.24 20.29
N GLY A 96 -0.60 2.97 19.71
CA GLY A 96 -1.61 2.09 20.29
C GLY A 96 -2.24 2.58 21.61
N MET A 97 -2.04 3.84 21.99
CA MET A 97 -2.54 4.43 23.22
C MET A 97 -3.82 5.24 22.99
N ARG A 98 -4.89 4.89 23.72
CA ARG A 98 -6.17 5.62 23.68
C ARG A 98 -6.02 7.11 23.98
N GLY A 99 -5.23 7.46 24.99
CA GLY A 99 -5.04 8.85 25.40
C GLY A 99 -4.39 9.72 24.30
N LEU A 100 -3.44 9.17 23.54
CA LEU A 100 -2.81 9.90 22.43
C LEU A 100 -3.78 10.07 21.26
N ARG A 101 -4.57 9.05 20.96
CA ARG A 101 -5.65 9.15 19.97
C ARG A 101 -6.69 10.20 20.34
N ASP A 102 -7.15 10.18 21.58
CA ASP A 102 -8.19 11.10 22.03
C ASP A 102 -7.65 12.55 22.13
N ALA A 103 -6.33 12.73 22.26
CA ALA A 103 -5.65 14.03 22.18
C ALA A 103 -5.42 14.52 20.74
N GLY A 104 -5.67 13.67 19.73
CA GLY A 104 -5.49 14.02 18.32
C GLY A 104 -4.03 14.26 17.93
N LEU A 105 -3.10 13.45 18.46
CA LEU A 105 -1.68 13.59 18.12
C LEU A 105 -1.41 13.24 16.64
N VAL A 106 -0.69 14.13 15.98
CA VAL A 106 -0.26 14.09 14.56
C VAL A 106 1.20 14.50 14.51
#